data_AF-A0A523BZ68-F1
#
_entry.id   AF-A0A523BZ68-F1
#
_cell.length_a   1.000
_cell.length_b   1.000
_cell.length_c   1.000
_cell.angle_alpha   90.00
_cell.angle_beta   90.00
_cell.angle_gamma   90.00
#
_symmetry.space_group_name_H-M   'P 1'
#
loop_
_entity.id
_entity.type
_entity.pdbx_description
1 polymer ?
#
loop_
_entity_poly.entity_id
_entity_poly.type
_entity_poly.pdbx_seq_one_letter_code
_entity_poly.pdbx_strand_id
1 'polypeptide(L)' 'MAQGLYFEDFAPGQEFLTARRTVTETDIVNFAGLSGDFNPLHTDEEYAKTTPFGRRIAHGLLISSISSGLQNQLA' A
#
# COMPACT_ATOMS: atom_id res chain seq x y z
N MET A 1 -7.06 21.01 8.70
CA MET A 1 -7.89 19.88 8.23
C MET A 1 -8.72 20.44 7.10
N ALA A 2 -8.53 19.97 5.86
CA ALA A 2 -9.46 20.34 4.81
C ALA A 2 -10.85 19.81 5.21
N GLN A 3 -11.89 20.60 4.97
CA GLN A 3 -13.26 20.15 5.13
C GLN A 3 -13.53 19.15 4.01
N GLY A 4 -13.97 17.94 4.35
CA GLY A 4 -14.31 16.91 3.36
C GLY A 4 -15.37 17.40 2.38
N LEU A 5 -15.40 16.80 1.19
CA LEU A 5 -16.37 17.10 0.13
C LEU A 5 -17.76 16.58 0.50
N TYR A 6 -18.80 17.31 0.09
CA TYR A 6 -20.19 16.84 0.12
C TYR A 6 -20.51 16.03 -1.13
N PHE A 7 -21.65 15.35 -1.14
CA PHE A 7 -22.06 14.50 -2.26
C PHE A 7 -22.18 15.29 -3.58
N GLU A 8 -22.72 16.50 -3.49
CA GLU A 8 -22.92 17.45 -4.58
C GLU A 8 -21.62 18.02 -5.18
N ASP A 9 -20.48 17.87 -4.50
CA ASP A 9 -19.18 18.31 -5.02
C ASP A 9 -18.56 17.30 -6.01
N PHE A 10 -19.16 16.11 -6.16
CA PHE A 10 -18.67 15.05 -7.04
C PHE A 10 -19.36 15.05 -8.41
N ALA A 11 -18.59 14.74 -9.45
CA ALA A 11 -19.10 14.49 -10.80
C ALA A 11 -18.74 13.07 -11.30
N PRO A 12 -19.61 12.40 -12.08
CA PRO A 12 -19.25 11.12 -12.70
C PRO A 12 -18.00 11.23 -13.57
N GLY A 13 -17.07 10.28 -13.39
CA GLY A 13 -15.78 10.27 -14.11
C GLY A 13 -14.72 11.20 -13.51
N GLN A 14 -15.00 11.84 -12.36
CA GLN A 14 -14.00 12.62 -11.65
C GLN A 14 -12.84 11.74 -11.18
N GLU A 15 -11.63 12.21 -11.45
CA GLU A 15 -10.39 11.56 -11.04
C GLU A 15 -9.68 12.41 -10.00
N PHE A 16 -8.99 11.74 -9.08
CA PHE A 16 -8.15 12.39 -8.09
C PHE A 16 -6.74 11.84 -8.16
N LEU A 17 -5.76 12.73 -8.08
CA LEU A 17 -4.35 12.35 -7.99
C LEU A 17 -3.92 12.40 -6.52
N THR A 18 -3.63 11.25 -5.93
CA THR A 18 -3.10 11.18 -4.57
C THR A 18 -1.65 11.66 -4.51
N ALA A 19 -1.17 11.92 -3.28
CA ALA A 19 0.27 11.96 -3.05
C ALA A 19 0.93 10.62 -3.44
N ARG A 20 2.24 10.68 -3.74
CA ARG A 20 3.07 9.49 -3.96
C ARG A 20 3.64 9.02 -2.63
N ARG A 21 3.76 7.70 -2.47
CA ARG A 21 4.47 7.08 -1.34
C ARG A 21 5.45 6.04 -1.86
N THR A 22 6.71 6.18 -1.48
CA THR A 22 7.73 5.14 -1.71
C THR A 22 7.54 4.04 -0.68
N VAL A 23 7.45 2.78 -1.13
CA VAL A 23 7.41 1.62 -0.24
C VAL A 23 8.83 1.13 0.00
N THR A 24 9.15 0.91 1.26
CA THR A 24 10.46 0.48 1.73
C THR A 24 10.38 -0.89 2.40
N GLU A 25 11.53 -1.50 2.65
CA GLU A 25 11.61 -2.74 3.42
C GLU A 25 10.99 -2.60 4.82
N THR A 26 11.14 -1.42 5.46
CA THR A 26 10.55 -1.15 6.78
C THR A 26 9.03 -1.27 6.76
N ASP A 27 8.37 -0.83 5.68
CA ASP A 27 6.92 -0.98 5.54
C ASP A 27 6.52 -2.46 5.50
N ILE A 28 7.28 -3.29 4.76
CA ILE A 28 7.05 -4.73 4.62
C ILE A 28 7.24 -5.45 5.96
N VAL A 29 8.35 -5.17 6.65
CA VAL A 29 8.67 -5.78 7.96
C VAL A 29 7.60 -5.41 9.00
N ASN A 30 7.23 -4.13 9.07
CA ASN A 30 6.20 -3.68 10.00
C ASN A 30 4.84 -4.29 9.68
N PHE A 31 4.49 -4.41 8.39
CA PHE A 31 3.21 -4.99 8.00
C PHE A 31 3.16 -6.51 8.25
N ALA A 32 4.27 -7.24 8.04
CA ALA A 32 4.36 -8.64 8.45
C ALA A 32 4.14 -8.79 9.95
N GLY A 33 4.77 -7.95 10.77
CA GLY A 33 4.57 -7.93 12.22
C GLY A 33 3.14 -7.58 12.64
N LEU A 34 2.50 -6.62 11.97
CA LEU A 34 1.13 -6.20 12.26
C LEU A 34 0.09 -7.25 11.85
N SER A 35 0.23 -7.80 10.65
CA SER A 35 -0.75 -8.71 10.05
C SER A 35 -0.57 -10.17 10.47
N GLY A 36 0.64 -10.54 10.93
CA GLY A 36 1.04 -11.93 11.15
C GLY A 36 1.40 -12.67 9.86
N ASP A 37 1.35 -12.01 8.68
CA ASP A 37 1.72 -12.62 7.41
C ASP A 37 3.24 -12.57 7.19
N PHE A 38 3.90 -13.65 7.63
CA PHE A 38 5.34 -13.88 7.45
C PHE A 38 5.66 -14.75 6.23
N ASN A 39 4.81 -14.79 5.20
CA ASN A 39 5.10 -15.53 3.98
C ASN A 39 6.51 -15.19 3.45
N PRO A 40 7.36 -16.19 3.18
CA PRO A 40 8.76 -15.98 2.79
C PRO A 40 8.91 -15.16 1.50
N LEU A 41 7.88 -15.08 0.66
CA LEU A 41 7.86 -14.19 -0.51
C LEU A 41 8.05 -12.70 -0.13
N HIS A 42 7.63 -12.32 1.08
CA HIS A 42 7.72 -10.96 1.60
C HIS A 42 8.89 -10.78 2.58
N THR A 43 9.35 -11.86 3.23
CA THR A 43 10.22 -11.77 4.41
C THR A 43 11.61 -12.40 4.24
N ASP A 44 11.78 -13.31 3.27
CA ASP A 44 13.04 -14.06 3.07
C ASP A 44 13.64 -13.76 1.68
N GLU A 45 14.82 -13.14 1.68
CA GLU A 45 15.53 -12.78 0.45
C GLU A 45 16.07 -14.00 -0.31
N GLU A 46 16.54 -15.04 0.38
CA GLU A 46 17.09 -16.23 -0.27
C GLU A 46 15.97 -17.07 -0.89
N TYR A 47 14.84 -17.20 -0.20
CA TYR A 47 13.65 -17.80 -0.79
C TYR A 47 13.19 -17.01 -2.02
N ALA A 48 13.09 -15.69 -1.91
CA ALA A 48 12.55 -14.86 -2.98
C ALA A 48 13.39 -14.92 -4.29
N LYS A 49 14.72 -15.13 -4.20
CA LYS A 49 15.59 -15.39 -5.38
C LYS A 49 15.18 -16.61 -6.20
N THR A 50 14.51 -17.59 -5.58
CA THR A 50 14.02 -18.81 -6.26
C THR A 50 12.70 -18.57 -7.00
N THR A 51 12.05 -17.42 -6.76
CA THR A 51 10.76 -17.06 -7.36
C THR A 51 10.96 -16.21 -8.62
N PRO A 52 9.93 -16.07 -9.50
CA PRO A 52 10.01 -15.19 -10.66
C PRO A 52 10.29 -13.72 -10.35
N PHE A 53 10.10 -13.28 -9.10
CA PHE A 53 10.35 -11.90 -8.69
C PHE A 53 11.83 -11.63 -8.40
N GLY A 54 12.62 -12.66 -8.05
CA GLY A 54 14.05 -12.56 -7.79
C GLY A 54 14.46 -11.77 -6.54
N ARG A 55 13.50 -11.22 -5.78
CA ARG A 55 13.68 -10.41 -4.56
C ARG A 55 12.37 -10.38 -3.78
N ARG A 56 12.42 -10.00 -2.50
CA ARG A 56 11.20 -9.78 -1.70
C ARG A 56 10.33 -8.69 -2.31
N ILE A 57 9.02 -8.90 -2.25
CA ILE A 57 7.99 -7.96 -2.71
C ILE A 57 7.06 -7.59 -1.57
N ALA A 58 6.37 -6.46 -1.68
CA ALA A 58 5.39 -6.03 -0.68
C ALA A 58 4.14 -6.92 -0.68
N HIS A 59 3.48 -7.05 0.48
CA HIS A 59 2.18 -7.71 0.60
C HIS A 59 1.13 -6.97 -0.23
N GLY A 60 0.22 -7.70 -0.86
CA GLY A 60 -0.92 -7.08 -1.56
C GLY A 60 -1.76 -6.22 -0.63
N LEU A 61 -2.03 -6.70 0.59
CA LEU A 61 -2.81 -5.96 1.58
C LEU A 61 -2.09 -4.71 2.10
N LEU A 62 -0.75 -4.73 2.21
CA LEU A 62 0.02 -3.52 2.53
C LEU A 62 -0.25 -2.42 1.51
N ILE A 63 -0.18 -2.74 0.22
CA ILE A 63 -0.43 -1.78 -0.86
C ILE A 63 -1.88 -1.28 -0.83
N SER A 64 -2.86 -2.15 -0.62
CA SER A 64 -4.27 -1.76 -0.47
C SER A 64 -4.49 -0.81 0.71
N SER A 65 -3.88 -1.11 1.87
CA SER A 65 -3.94 -0.23 3.05
C SER A 65 -3.30 1.14 2.79
N ILE A 66 -2.15 1.17 2.13
CA ILE A 66 -1.49 2.43 1.74
C ILE A 66 -2.37 3.23 0.77
N SER A 67 -2.94 2.58 -0.24
CA SER A 67 -3.84 3.21 -1.22
C SER A 67 -5.05 3.84 -0.52
N SER A 68 -5.71 3.12 0.38
CA SER A 68 -6.83 3.65 1.16
C SER A 68 -6.42 4.85 2.02
N GLY A 69 -5.26 4.78 2.68
CA GLY A 69 -4.73 5.89 3.48
C GLY A 69 -4.42 7.14 2.64
N LEU A 70 -3.95 6.97 1.40
CA LEU A 70 -3.72 8.06 0.45
C LEU A 70 -5.04 8.65 -0.08
N GLN A 71 -6.06 7.83 -0.29
CA GLN A 71 -7.40 8.30 -0.70
C GLN A 71 -8.04 9.18 0.38
N ASN A 72 -7.91 8.79 1.65
CA ASN A 72 -8.43 9.55 2.79
C ASN A 72 -7.73 10.90 3.02
N GLN A 73 -6.67 11.22 2.26
CA GLN A 73 -5.98 12.51 2.32
C GLN A 73 -6.49 13.50 1.26
N LEU A 74 -7.36 13.06 0.35
CA LEU A 74 -7.85 13.88 -0.77
C LEU A 74 -8.97 14.86 -0.38
N ALA A 75 -9.65 14.64 0.75
CA ALA A 75 -10.74 15.48 1.24
C ALA A 75 -10.89 15.34 2.76
#